data_AF-A0A939YXB3-F1
#
_entry.id   AF-A0A939YXB3-F1
#
_cell.length_a   1.000
_cell.length_b   1.000
_cell.length_c   1.000
_cell.angle_alpha   90.00
_cell.angle_beta   90.00
_cell.angle_gamma   90.00
#
_symmetry.space_group_name_H-M   'P 1'
#
loop_
_entity.id
_entity.type
_entity.pdbx_description
1 polymer ?
#
loop_
_entity_poly.entity_id
_entity_poly.type
_entity_poly.pdbx_seq_one_letter_code
_entity_poly.pdbx_strand_id
1 'polypeptide(L)'
;TRELLYTIAEHVKNGVFSTFKISSYPGNFLNAGQCIFAVDSTAGATWMGSAAPLSDIPADQFVEFETAVYPVPQFDPDHPQMISQGPSMCLFNKQDSQEVLASWLFMQYLLTNDVQIAYAETEGYVPVTLRAQQDAAYLDYLSRAGEDNNAHYAVKIQASQLLLDHTADTFVTPVFNGSTSLRDAAGQMIENVTKSVRRKQTVDDAYIEKLYGDMVSLYRLNTSGSQSAAGSARSELGPLPRTAVALIAALAAAWILIGLYALKQALDKKKHRKIT
;
A
#
# COMPACT_ATOMS: atom_id res chain seq x y z
N THR A 1 -4.62 -21.33 -8.40
CA THR A 1 -5.08 -21.27 -6.99
C THR A 1 -5.06 -22.62 -6.29
N ARG A 2 -5.67 -23.69 -6.82
CA ARG A 2 -5.69 -25.02 -6.17
C ARG A 2 -4.28 -25.53 -5.84
N GLU A 3 -3.37 -25.51 -6.80
CA GLU A 3 -1.97 -25.94 -6.60
C GLU A 3 -1.24 -25.14 -5.51
N LEU A 4 -1.50 -23.82 -5.42
CA LEU A 4 -0.95 -22.98 -4.36
C LEU A 4 -1.45 -23.43 -2.98
N LEU A 5 -2.72 -23.79 -2.85
CA LEU A 5 -3.28 -24.27 -1.59
C LEU A 5 -2.67 -25.62 -1.17
N TYR A 6 -2.40 -26.52 -2.11
CA TYR A 6 -1.65 -27.76 -1.81
C TYR A 6 -0.21 -27.48 -1.37
N THR A 7 0.49 -26.61 -2.10
CA THR A 7 1.86 -26.21 -1.76
C THR A 7 1.92 -25.59 -0.36
N ILE A 8 0.96 -24.72 -0.02
CA ILE A 8 0.83 -24.15 1.32
C ILE A 8 0.58 -25.26 2.35
N ALA A 9 -0.30 -26.22 2.06
CA ALA A 9 -0.57 -27.33 2.97
C ALA A 9 0.70 -28.14 3.30
N GLU A 10 1.54 -28.40 2.29
CA GLU A 10 2.83 -29.08 2.45
C GLU A 10 3.80 -28.27 3.32
N HIS A 11 3.94 -26.96 3.05
CA HIS A 11 4.79 -26.09 3.86
C HIS A 11 4.32 -26.00 5.32
N VAL A 12 3.02 -25.95 5.56
CA VAL A 12 2.45 -25.97 6.93
C VAL A 12 2.72 -27.30 7.61
N LYS A 13 2.59 -28.43 6.89
CA LYS A 13 2.85 -29.77 7.44
C LYS A 13 4.30 -29.93 7.88
N ASN A 14 5.22 -29.31 7.15
CA ASN A 14 6.65 -29.30 7.46
C ASN A 14 7.06 -28.20 8.47
N GLY A 15 6.12 -27.38 8.94
CA GLY A 15 6.35 -26.35 9.96
C GLY A 15 7.04 -25.07 9.44
N VAL A 16 7.17 -24.89 8.12
CA VAL A 16 7.94 -23.79 7.51
C VAL A 16 7.08 -22.61 7.05
N PHE A 17 5.77 -22.63 7.31
CA PHE A 17 4.85 -21.57 6.90
C PHE A 17 3.88 -21.18 8.01
N SER A 18 3.68 -19.87 8.14
CA SER A 18 2.60 -19.28 8.93
C SER A 18 2.19 -17.92 8.38
N THR A 19 1.11 -17.37 8.92
CA THR A 19 0.61 -16.03 8.59
C THR A 19 0.27 -15.27 9.86
N PHE A 20 0.10 -13.95 9.74
CA PHE A 20 -0.32 -13.10 10.84
C PHE A 20 -1.56 -13.64 11.57
N LYS A 21 -2.62 -14.03 10.85
CA LYS A 21 -3.87 -14.52 11.46
C LYS A 21 -3.76 -15.90 12.09
N ILE A 22 -2.65 -16.60 11.90
CA ILE A 22 -2.42 -17.95 12.38
C ILE A 22 -1.52 -17.96 13.61
N SER A 23 -0.46 -17.16 13.61
CA SER A 23 0.55 -17.16 14.65
C SER A 23 0.72 -15.83 15.38
N SER A 24 0.20 -14.71 14.87
CA SER A 24 0.51 -13.31 15.24
C SER A 24 1.59 -12.67 14.34
N TYR A 25 1.95 -11.44 14.66
CA TYR A 25 2.85 -10.57 13.89
C TYR A 25 4.19 -11.26 13.57
N PRO A 26 4.59 -11.34 12.29
CA PRO A 26 5.79 -12.08 11.89
C PRO A 26 7.09 -11.49 12.46
N GLY A 27 7.13 -10.18 12.72
CA GLY A 27 8.27 -9.54 13.39
C GLY A 27 8.58 -10.15 14.75
N ASN A 28 7.57 -10.56 15.52
CA ASN A 28 7.78 -11.15 16.85
C ASN A 28 8.51 -12.50 16.77
N PHE A 29 8.19 -13.30 15.74
CA PHE A 29 8.85 -14.59 15.52
C PHE A 29 10.26 -14.40 14.96
N LEU A 30 10.46 -13.43 14.06
CA LEU A 30 11.78 -13.10 13.53
C LEU A 30 12.71 -12.62 14.66
N ASN A 31 12.25 -11.66 15.47
CA ASN A 31 13.04 -11.04 16.54
C ASN A 31 13.38 -12.04 17.66
N ALA A 32 12.55 -13.06 17.85
CA ALA A 32 12.79 -14.17 18.76
C ALA A 32 13.63 -15.32 18.14
N GLY A 33 14.16 -15.16 16.93
CA GLY A 33 14.95 -16.18 16.23
C GLY A 33 14.16 -17.45 15.84
N GLN A 34 12.83 -17.37 15.80
CA GLN A 34 11.94 -18.51 15.51
C GLN A 34 11.63 -18.64 14.01
N CYS A 35 12.03 -17.67 13.19
CA CYS A 35 11.88 -17.67 11.73
C CYS A 35 13.17 -17.17 11.07
N ILE A 36 13.54 -17.76 9.93
CA ILE A 36 14.75 -17.38 9.17
C ILE A 36 14.50 -16.13 8.32
N PHE A 37 13.25 -15.92 7.87
CA PHE A 37 12.83 -14.70 7.19
C PHE A 37 11.35 -14.42 7.49
N ALA A 38 10.95 -13.17 7.31
CA ALA A 38 9.57 -12.71 7.41
C ALA A 38 9.30 -11.68 6.31
N VAL A 39 8.05 -11.61 5.85
CA VAL A 39 7.60 -10.68 4.82
C VAL A 39 6.67 -9.66 5.46
N ASP A 40 7.01 -8.38 5.28
CA ASP A 40 6.22 -7.25 5.80
C ASP A 40 6.40 -6.01 4.91
N SER A 41 5.65 -4.96 5.23
CA SER A 41 5.70 -3.63 4.63
C SER A 41 6.90 -2.81 5.09
N THR A 42 7.18 -1.70 4.40
CA THR A 42 8.21 -0.73 4.83
C THR A 42 7.91 -0.16 6.22
N ALA A 43 6.63 -0.01 6.57
CA ALA A 43 6.24 0.41 7.91
C ALA A 43 6.48 -0.69 8.97
N GLY A 44 6.21 -1.94 8.60
CA GLY A 44 6.51 -3.10 9.44
C GLY A 44 8.01 -3.29 9.71
N ALA A 45 8.88 -2.86 8.79
CA ALA A 45 10.33 -2.92 8.97
C ALA A 45 10.83 -2.22 10.25
N THR A 46 10.11 -1.20 10.74
CA THR A 46 10.42 -0.50 12.01
C THR A 46 10.28 -1.41 13.25
N TRP A 47 9.57 -2.53 13.11
CA TRP A 47 9.29 -3.51 14.17
C TRP A 47 10.12 -4.79 14.02
N MET A 48 10.93 -4.90 12.96
CA MET A 48 11.62 -6.14 12.57
C MET A 48 13.13 -6.03 12.69
N GLY A 49 13.75 -7.05 13.29
CA GLY A 49 15.17 -7.16 13.54
C GLY A 49 15.54 -7.05 15.02
N SER A 50 16.74 -7.53 15.35
CA SER A 50 17.32 -7.55 16.69
C SER A 50 17.42 -6.17 17.36
N ALA A 51 17.54 -5.12 16.56
CA ALA A 51 17.67 -3.74 17.01
C ALA A 51 16.47 -2.85 16.60
N ALA A 52 15.33 -3.46 16.29
CA ALA A 52 14.14 -2.74 15.87
C ALA A 52 13.63 -1.80 16.99
N PRO A 53 13.51 -0.48 16.73
CA PRO A 53 13.17 0.50 17.77
C PRO A 53 11.77 0.32 18.37
N LEU A 54 10.85 -0.29 17.62
CA LEU A 54 9.46 -0.47 18.06
C LEU A 54 9.12 -1.90 18.47
N SER A 55 10.07 -2.83 18.45
CA SER A 55 9.74 -4.21 18.82
C SER A 55 9.21 -4.32 20.25
N ASP A 56 8.12 -5.09 20.41
CA ASP A 56 7.36 -5.21 21.64
C ASP A 56 7.48 -6.59 22.31
N ILE A 57 8.40 -7.45 21.85
CA ILE A 57 8.62 -8.75 22.48
C ILE A 57 9.41 -8.60 23.80
N PRO A 58 9.26 -9.54 24.76
CA PRO A 58 10.03 -9.51 25.99
C PRO A 58 11.55 -9.55 25.75
N ALA A 59 12.30 -8.75 26.52
CA ALA A 59 13.76 -8.62 26.38
C ALA A 59 14.52 -9.96 26.45
N ASP A 60 14.01 -10.92 27.24
CA ASP A 60 14.58 -12.26 27.41
C ASP A 60 14.27 -13.22 26.26
N GLN A 61 13.39 -12.85 25.33
CA GLN A 61 13.07 -13.62 24.13
C GLN A 61 13.82 -13.16 22.89
N PHE A 62 14.48 -12.00 22.94
CA PHE A 62 15.26 -11.50 21.81
C PHE A 62 16.47 -12.37 21.50
N VAL A 63 16.73 -12.53 20.21
CA VAL A 63 17.96 -13.12 19.69
C VAL A 63 18.69 -12.07 18.87
N GLU A 64 20.00 -11.95 19.10
CA GLU A 64 20.86 -11.05 18.31
C GLU A 64 21.21 -11.71 16.97
N PHE A 65 20.94 -10.99 15.88
CA PHE A 65 21.28 -11.39 14.52
C PHE A 65 21.37 -10.16 13.61
N GLU A 66 22.00 -10.33 12.46
CA GLU A 66 22.02 -9.34 11.38
C GLU A 66 20.75 -9.48 10.52
N THR A 67 20.03 -8.38 10.33
CA THR A 67 18.86 -8.32 9.46
C THR A 67 19.26 -7.76 8.11
N ALA A 68 18.92 -8.47 7.03
CA ALA A 68 19.08 -8.00 5.67
C ALA A 68 17.72 -7.84 4.98
N VAL A 69 17.58 -6.76 4.22
CA VAL A 69 16.36 -6.46 3.45
C VAL A 69 16.50 -6.95 2.02
N TYR A 70 15.51 -7.70 1.54
CA TYR A 70 15.48 -8.25 0.18
C TYR A 70 14.11 -8.04 -0.47
N PRO A 71 14.03 -8.05 -1.83
CA PRO A 71 12.76 -8.07 -2.53
C PRO A 71 11.91 -9.27 -2.09
N VAL A 72 10.59 -9.09 -2.04
CA VAL A 72 9.68 -10.20 -1.74
C VAL A 72 9.87 -11.32 -2.78
N PRO A 73 9.90 -12.60 -2.37
CA PRO A 73 10.05 -13.72 -3.30
C PRO A 73 9.01 -13.67 -4.43
N GLN A 74 9.49 -13.80 -5.67
CA GLN A 74 8.68 -13.71 -6.90
C GLN A 74 8.46 -15.09 -7.52
N PHE A 75 7.29 -15.30 -8.14
CA PHE A 75 7.08 -16.45 -9.03
C PHE A 75 7.82 -16.28 -10.36
N ASP A 76 7.88 -15.04 -10.86
CA ASP A 76 8.61 -14.63 -12.04
C ASP A 76 9.62 -13.54 -11.65
N PRO A 77 10.89 -13.91 -11.37
CA PRO A 77 11.92 -12.94 -10.98
C PRO A 77 12.26 -11.92 -12.07
N ASP A 78 11.99 -12.21 -13.35
CA ASP A 78 12.25 -11.30 -14.46
C ASP A 78 11.17 -10.20 -14.56
N HIS A 79 10.00 -10.42 -13.96
CA HIS A 79 8.89 -9.47 -13.90
C HIS A 79 8.35 -9.34 -12.48
N PRO A 80 9.12 -8.74 -11.55
CA PRO A 80 8.74 -8.65 -10.15
C PRO A 80 7.45 -7.86 -9.98
N GLN A 81 6.61 -8.30 -9.05
CA GLN A 81 5.39 -7.60 -8.67
C GLN A 81 5.30 -7.45 -7.15
N MET A 82 5.05 -6.23 -6.71
CA MET A 82 4.85 -5.90 -5.29
C MET A 82 3.55 -5.12 -5.12
N ILE A 83 2.74 -5.55 -4.16
CA ILE A 83 1.50 -4.83 -3.89
C ILE A 83 1.83 -3.49 -3.20
N SER A 84 1.36 -2.39 -3.77
CA SER A 84 1.41 -1.07 -3.13
C SER A 84 0.09 -0.81 -2.42
N GLN A 85 0.16 -0.75 -1.09
CA GLN A 85 -0.95 -0.43 -0.20
C GLN A 85 -0.48 0.52 0.90
N GLY A 86 -1.41 1.33 1.37
CA GLY A 86 -1.18 2.25 2.47
C GLY A 86 -2.50 2.92 2.87
N PRO A 87 -2.50 3.64 4.02
CA PRO A 87 -3.67 4.39 4.45
C PRO A 87 -4.04 5.43 3.39
N SER A 88 -5.33 5.55 3.12
CA SER A 88 -5.90 6.60 2.26
C SER A 88 -6.74 7.54 3.10
N MET A 89 -6.72 8.83 2.76
CA MET A 89 -7.59 9.83 3.37
C MET A 89 -8.87 9.99 2.55
N CYS A 90 -10.02 9.95 3.21
CA CYS A 90 -11.33 10.15 2.57
C CYS A 90 -12.01 11.39 3.14
N LEU A 91 -12.40 12.31 2.26
CA LEU A 91 -13.19 13.48 2.63
C LEU A 91 -14.68 13.18 2.45
N PHE A 92 -15.45 13.31 3.52
CA PHE A 92 -16.89 13.14 3.47
C PHE A 92 -17.57 14.45 3.06
N ASN A 93 -18.49 14.37 2.10
CA ASN A 93 -19.37 15.50 1.80
C ASN A 93 -20.36 15.71 2.95
N LYS A 94 -20.36 16.91 3.54
CA LYS A 94 -21.25 17.30 4.65
C LYS A 94 -22.16 18.45 4.23
N GLN A 95 -23.23 18.66 5.00
CA GLN A 95 -24.15 19.78 4.74
C GLN A 95 -23.46 21.13 4.95
N ASP A 96 -22.62 21.24 5.98
CA ASP A 96 -21.82 22.44 6.20
C ASP A 96 -20.57 22.45 5.30
N SER A 97 -20.58 23.36 4.33
CA SER A 97 -19.45 23.59 3.43
C SER A 97 -18.16 24.03 4.15
N GLN A 98 -18.26 24.67 5.31
CA GLN A 98 -17.09 25.11 6.08
C GLN A 98 -16.39 23.93 6.76
N GLU A 99 -17.14 22.92 7.24
CA GLU A 99 -16.55 21.67 7.74
C GLU A 99 -15.80 20.91 6.64
N VAL A 100 -16.39 20.86 5.44
CA VAL A 100 -15.75 20.27 4.26
C VAL A 100 -14.46 21.02 3.90
N LEU A 101 -14.50 22.35 3.89
CA LEU A 101 -13.33 23.18 3.60
C LEU A 101 -12.23 23.01 4.64
N ALA A 102 -12.57 23.01 5.93
CA ALA A 102 -11.60 22.80 7.02
C ALA A 102 -10.95 21.41 6.93
N SER A 103 -11.74 20.36 6.65
CA SER A 103 -11.22 19.00 6.44
C SER A 103 -10.28 18.92 5.24
N TRP A 104 -10.62 19.60 4.14
CA TRP A 104 -9.77 19.67 2.96
C TRP A 104 -8.45 20.39 3.25
N LEU A 105 -8.49 21.54 3.93
CA LEU A 105 -7.27 22.27 4.33
C LEU A 105 -6.38 21.43 5.24
N PHE A 106 -6.97 20.67 6.17
CA PHE A 106 -6.23 19.76 7.03
C PHE A 106 -5.57 18.62 6.23
N MET A 107 -6.29 18.01 5.29
CA MET A 107 -5.67 17.01 4.38
C MET A 107 -4.51 17.62 3.57
N GLN A 108 -4.64 18.85 3.11
CA GLN A 108 -3.56 19.56 2.41
C GLN A 108 -2.35 19.78 3.33
N TYR A 109 -2.58 20.13 4.61
CA TYR A 109 -1.52 20.22 5.62
C TYR A 109 -0.80 18.88 5.82
N LEU A 110 -1.54 17.76 5.90
CA LEU A 110 -0.95 16.43 6.04
C LEU A 110 -0.06 16.03 4.84
N LEU A 111 -0.26 16.64 3.67
CA LEU A 111 0.54 16.42 2.47
C LEU A 111 1.76 17.36 2.34
N THR A 112 2.01 18.22 3.33
CA THR A 112 3.21 19.07 3.36
C THR A 112 4.47 18.23 3.61
N ASN A 113 5.62 18.73 3.13
CA ASN A 113 6.89 18.03 3.30
C ASN A 113 7.20 17.74 4.77
N ASP A 114 7.04 18.74 5.65
CA ASP A 114 7.31 18.58 7.09
C ASP A 114 6.53 17.41 7.71
N VAL A 115 5.24 17.29 7.41
CA VAL A 115 4.40 16.18 7.93
C VAL A 115 4.76 14.87 7.27
N GLN A 116 4.91 14.84 5.94
CA GLN A 116 5.19 13.61 5.19
C GLN A 116 6.55 13.02 5.54
N ILE A 117 7.58 13.87 5.68
CA ILE A 117 8.94 13.45 6.02
C ILE A 117 8.98 12.97 7.47
N ALA A 118 8.41 13.73 8.42
CA ALA A 118 8.33 13.29 9.81
C ALA A 118 7.58 11.94 9.96
N TYR A 119 6.48 11.75 9.22
CA TYR A 119 5.74 10.49 9.24
C TYR A 119 6.55 9.32 8.64
N ALA A 120 7.37 9.58 7.62
CA ALA A 120 8.28 8.60 7.07
C ALA A 120 9.40 8.22 8.04
N GLU A 121 9.95 9.21 8.75
CA GLU A 121 10.98 9.02 9.76
C GLU A 121 10.49 8.19 10.94
N THR A 122 9.25 8.41 11.41
CA THR A 122 8.73 7.68 12.59
C THR A 122 8.14 6.31 12.22
N GLU A 123 7.33 6.24 11.15
CA GLU A 123 6.52 5.05 10.88
C GLU A 123 7.10 4.15 9.78
N GLY A 124 8.06 4.62 8.96
CA GLY A 124 8.61 3.85 7.84
C GLY A 124 7.73 3.83 6.57
N TYR A 125 6.69 4.66 6.50
CA TYR A 125 5.95 4.90 5.26
C TYR A 125 6.73 5.81 4.31
N VAL A 126 6.75 5.49 3.02
CA VAL A 126 7.35 6.40 2.03
C VAL A 126 6.42 7.60 1.79
N PRO A 127 6.94 8.85 1.74
CA PRO A 127 6.13 10.03 1.42
C PRO A 127 5.32 9.86 0.14
N VAL A 128 4.05 10.28 0.13
CA VAL A 128 3.16 10.06 -1.04
C VAL A 128 3.29 11.11 -2.13
N THR A 129 4.08 12.17 -1.90
CA THR A 129 4.30 13.25 -2.87
C THR A 129 5.74 13.22 -3.39
N LEU A 130 5.91 13.41 -4.70
CA LEU A 130 7.24 13.54 -5.31
C LEU A 130 8.04 14.69 -4.70
N ARG A 131 7.36 15.77 -4.30
CA ARG A 131 7.98 16.92 -3.65
C ARG A 131 8.65 16.55 -2.32
N ALA A 132 8.03 15.70 -1.51
CA ALA A 132 8.61 15.22 -0.27
C ALA A 132 9.69 14.16 -0.54
N GLN A 133 9.47 13.25 -1.49
CA GLN A 133 10.46 12.23 -1.88
C GLN A 133 11.76 12.83 -2.44
N GLN A 134 11.69 14.00 -3.07
CA GLN A 134 12.84 14.72 -3.65
C GLN A 134 13.38 15.84 -2.75
N ASP A 135 12.81 16.01 -1.55
CA ASP A 135 13.27 17.03 -0.62
C ASP A 135 14.66 16.68 -0.08
N ALA A 136 15.53 17.69 0.04
CA ALA A 136 16.89 17.49 0.52
C ALA A 136 16.92 16.90 1.94
N ALA A 137 15.97 17.25 2.82
CA ALA A 137 15.89 16.70 4.17
C ALA A 137 15.57 15.20 4.16
N TYR A 138 14.66 14.76 3.28
CA TYR A 138 14.32 13.34 3.17
C TYR A 138 15.47 12.54 2.56
N LEU A 139 16.14 13.07 1.54
CA LEU A 139 17.31 12.43 0.94
C LEU A 139 18.49 12.34 1.92
N ASP A 140 18.70 13.37 2.74
CA ASP A 140 19.67 13.35 3.84
C ASP A 140 19.34 12.23 4.84
N TYR A 141 18.09 12.18 5.31
CA TYR A 141 17.60 11.12 6.19
C TYR A 141 17.87 9.70 5.64
N LEU A 142 17.55 9.44 4.37
CA LEU A 142 17.81 8.15 3.74
C LEU A 142 19.30 7.83 3.64
N SER A 143 20.16 8.83 3.45
CA SER A 143 21.62 8.63 3.33
C SER A 143 22.30 8.23 4.64
N ARG A 144 21.64 8.46 5.77
CA ARG A 144 22.16 8.26 7.13
C ARG A 144 21.79 6.88 7.71
N ALA A 145 21.34 5.95 6.86
CA ALA A 145 20.97 4.60 7.25
C ALA A 145 22.03 3.92 8.13
N GLY A 146 21.64 3.50 9.33
CA GLY A 146 22.50 2.80 10.29
C GLY A 146 23.36 3.70 11.19
N GLU A 147 23.21 5.03 11.14
CA GLU A 147 23.88 5.92 12.11
C GLU A 147 23.44 5.66 13.56
N ASP A 148 22.16 5.31 13.75
CA ASP A 148 21.60 4.91 15.03
C ASP A 148 20.37 4.01 14.83
N ASN A 149 19.95 3.32 15.90
CA ASN A 149 18.81 2.40 15.85
C ASN A 149 17.45 3.06 16.18
N ASN A 150 17.40 4.37 16.36
CA ASN A 150 16.19 5.11 16.68
C ASN A 150 15.68 5.85 15.43
N ALA A 151 16.29 7.00 15.12
CA ALA A 151 15.92 7.79 13.97
C ALA A 151 16.33 7.08 12.67
N HIS A 152 17.58 6.62 12.57
CA HIS A 152 18.17 6.14 11.32
C HIS A 152 18.26 4.61 11.23
N TYR A 153 17.28 3.89 11.78
CA TYR A 153 17.30 2.43 11.79
C TYR A 153 17.49 1.84 10.38
N ALA A 154 18.58 1.08 10.20
CA ALA A 154 19.05 0.65 8.88
C ALA A 154 18.00 -0.17 8.11
N VAL A 155 17.34 -1.13 8.76
CA VAL A 155 16.36 -2.03 8.12
C VAL A 155 15.15 -1.25 7.58
N LYS A 156 14.66 -0.27 8.34
CA LYS A 156 13.56 0.61 7.92
C LYS A 156 13.95 1.41 6.67
N ILE A 157 15.12 2.06 6.71
CA ILE A 157 15.57 2.90 5.59
C ILE A 157 15.87 2.05 4.35
N GLN A 158 16.50 0.89 4.50
CA GLN A 158 16.73 -0.05 3.40
C GLN A 158 15.42 -0.54 2.77
N ALA A 159 14.39 -0.83 3.56
CA ALA A 159 13.07 -1.20 3.05
C ALA A 159 12.41 -0.04 2.27
N SER A 160 12.52 1.19 2.77
CA SER A 160 12.03 2.38 2.05
C SER A 160 12.78 2.62 0.74
N GLN A 161 14.10 2.49 0.72
CA GLN A 161 14.94 2.61 -0.48
C GLN A 161 14.58 1.54 -1.51
N LEU A 162 14.45 0.28 -1.08
CA LEU A 162 14.04 -0.82 -1.95
C LEU A 162 12.69 -0.52 -2.62
N LEU A 163 11.70 -0.01 -1.88
CA LEU A 163 10.41 0.36 -2.48
C LEU A 163 10.56 1.52 -3.48
N LEU A 164 11.35 2.55 -3.14
CA LEU A 164 11.58 3.71 -4.02
C LEU A 164 12.24 3.30 -5.34
N ASP A 165 13.24 2.43 -5.29
CA ASP A 165 13.96 1.92 -6.46
C ASP A 165 13.09 1.04 -7.37
N HIS A 166 12.06 0.41 -6.80
CA HIS A 166 11.17 -0.53 -7.47
C HIS A 166 9.72 -0.05 -7.59
N THR A 167 9.48 1.27 -7.59
CA THR A 167 8.12 1.84 -7.71
C THR A 167 7.40 1.39 -8.99
N ALA A 168 8.13 1.17 -10.09
CA ALA A 168 7.58 0.69 -11.36
C ALA A 168 7.09 -0.77 -11.29
N ASP A 169 7.60 -1.55 -10.35
CA ASP A 169 7.24 -2.96 -10.13
C ASP A 169 6.03 -3.10 -9.19
N THR A 170 5.45 -1.98 -8.76
CA THR A 170 4.31 -1.98 -7.86
C THR A 170 2.97 -2.02 -8.58
N PHE A 171 1.98 -2.66 -7.95
CA PHE A 171 0.60 -2.63 -8.43
C PHE A 171 -0.38 -2.35 -7.30
N VAL A 172 -1.52 -1.75 -7.66
CA VAL A 172 -2.68 -1.62 -6.78
C VAL A 172 -3.74 -2.63 -7.15
N THR A 173 -4.50 -3.12 -6.18
CA THR A 173 -5.59 -4.05 -6.46
C THR A 173 -6.83 -3.31 -6.98
N PRO A 174 -7.46 -3.76 -8.08
CA PRO A 174 -8.66 -3.12 -8.63
C PRO A 174 -9.81 -3.02 -7.61
N VAL A 175 -10.50 -1.88 -7.59
CA VAL A 175 -11.68 -1.66 -6.74
C VAL A 175 -12.95 -1.87 -7.57
N PHE A 176 -13.75 -2.86 -7.17
CA PHE A 176 -15.05 -3.16 -7.77
C PHE A 176 -16.02 -3.70 -6.70
N ASN A 177 -17.31 -3.72 -7.00
CA ASN A 177 -18.32 -4.28 -6.09
C ASN A 177 -18.03 -5.76 -5.80
N GLY A 178 -17.86 -6.11 -4.53
CA GLY A 178 -17.46 -7.45 -4.10
C GLY A 178 -15.93 -7.68 -4.06
N SER A 179 -15.10 -6.70 -4.42
CA SER A 179 -13.64 -6.85 -4.38
C SER A 179 -13.10 -7.10 -2.97
N THR A 180 -13.68 -6.50 -1.92
CA THR A 180 -13.34 -6.82 -0.52
C THR A 180 -13.66 -8.27 -0.19
N SER A 181 -14.89 -8.72 -0.48
CA SER A 181 -15.32 -10.10 -0.27
C SER A 181 -14.43 -11.11 -1.00
N LEU A 182 -14.01 -10.80 -2.22
CA LEU A 182 -13.09 -11.65 -2.98
C LEU A 182 -11.70 -11.74 -2.34
N ARG A 183 -11.12 -10.61 -1.90
CA ARG A 183 -9.83 -10.57 -1.22
C ARG A 183 -9.88 -11.35 0.11
N ASP A 184 -10.93 -11.14 0.88
CA ASP A 184 -11.14 -11.84 2.15
C ASP A 184 -11.31 -13.34 1.95
N ALA A 185 -12.07 -13.76 0.94
CA ALA A 185 -12.19 -15.16 0.56
C ALA A 185 -10.83 -15.77 0.19
N ALA A 186 -10.03 -15.07 -0.61
CA ALA A 186 -8.69 -15.52 -0.99
C ALA A 186 -7.78 -15.71 0.23
N GLY A 187 -7.75 -14.73 1.15
CA GLY A 187 -6.99 -14.83 2.40
C GLY A 187 -7.50 -15.94 3.32
N GLN A 188 -8.81 -16.09 3.46
CA GLN A 188 -9.40 -17.11 4.33
C GLN A 188 -9.14 -18.53 3.82
N MET A 189 -9.02 -18.75 2.50
CA MET A 189 -8.63 -20.07 1.99
C MET A 189 -7.25 -20.50 2.50
N ILE A 190 -6.27 -19.59 2.49
CA ILE A 190 -4.92 -19.85 3.01
C ILE A 190 -4.98 -20.18 4.51
N GLU A 191 -5.76 -19.41 5.27
CA GLU A 191 -5.94 -19.63 6.70
C GLU A 191 -6.63 -20.96 7.02
N ASN A 192 -7.67 -21.31 6.28
CA ASN A 192 -8.42 -22.55 6.50
C ASN A 192 -7.57 -23.78 6.21
N VAL A 193 -6.84 -23.79 5.08
CA VAL A 193 -5.86 -24.84 4.77
C VAL A 193 -4.85 -24.96 5.90
N THR A 194 -4.25 -23.84 6.32
CA THR A 194 -3.25 -23.83 7.39
C THR A 194 -3.81 -24.38 8.70
N LYS A 195 -5.01 -23.96 9.11
CA LYS A 195 -5.70 -24.44 10.31
C LYS A 195 -6.01 -25.94 10.22
N SER A 196 -6.50 -26.41 9.08
CA SER A 196 -6.83 -27.81 8.85
C SER A 196 -5.61 -28.73 8.93
N VAL A 197 -4.49 -28.34 8.30
CA VAL A 197 -3.24 -29.11 8.39
C VAL A 197 -2.73 -29.17 9.83
N ARG A 198 -2.71 -28.04 10.57
CA ARG A 198 -2.31 -28.02 11.99
C ARG A 198 -3.21 -28.88 12.88
N ARG A 199 -4.48 -29.05 12.50
CA ARG A 199 -5.45 -29.94 13.15
C ARG A 199 -5.37 -31.39 12.66
N LYS A 200 -4.34 -31.74 11.88
CA LYS A 200 -4.11 -33.07 11.30
C LYS A 200 -5.26 -33.57 10.41
N GLN A 201 -5.96 -32.64 9.76
CA GLN A 201 -6.99 -32.97 8.77
C GLN A 201 -6.37 -33.21 7.39
N THR A 202 -6.99 -34.09 6.60
CA THR A 202 -6.61 -34.31 5.20
C THR A 202 -7.03 -33.12 4.34
N VAL A 203 -6.11 -32.61 3.53
CA VAL A 203 -6.34 -31.57 2.52
C VAL A 203 -6.16 -32.22 1.15
N ASP A 204 -7.24 -32.82 0.64
CA ASP A 204 -7.33 -33.46 -0.67
C ASP A 204 -8.27 -32.69 -1.60
N ASP A 205 -8.55 -33.24 -2.79
CA ASP A 205 -9.42 -32.58 -3.78
C ASP A 205 -10.83 -32.31 -3.23
N ALA A 206 -11.39 -33.27 -2.47
CA ALA A 206 -12.70 -33.10 -1.86
C ALA A 206 -12.71 -31.97 -0.83
N TYR A 207 -11.65 -31.85 -0.02
CA TYR A 207 -11.50 -30.71 0.89
C TYR A 207 -11.42 -29.39 0.13
N ILE A 208 -10.61 -29.28 -0.92
CA ILE A 208 -10.44 -28.03 -1.67
C ILE A 208 -11.73 -27.63 -2.39
N GLU A 209 -12.47 -28.59 -2.96
CA GLU A 209 -13.78 -28.32 -3.58
C GLU A 209 -14.79 -27.80 -2.57
N LYS A 210 -14.86 -28.44 -1.40
CA LYS A 210 -15.70 -27.97 -0.30
C LYS A 210 -15.29 -26.57 0.14
N LEU A 211 -13.99 -26.31 0.31
CA LEU A 211 -13.47 -25.00 0.70
C LEU A 211 -13.90 -23.92 -0.30
N TYR A 212 -13.80 -24.16 -1.61
CA TYR A 212 -14.26 -23.22 -2.63
C TYR A 212 -15.76 -22.97 -2.53
N GLY A 213 -16.58 -24.01 -2.37
CA GLY A 213 -18.02 -23.87 -2.15
C GLY A 213 -18.36 -23.05 -0.91
N ASP A 214 -17.68 -23.33 0.20
CA ASP A 214 -17.84 -22.61 1.47
C ASP A 214 -17.48 -21.11 1.30
N MET A 215 -16.37 -20.78 0.62
CA MET A 215 -15.96 -19.39 0.40
C MET A 215 -16.92 -18.65 -0.53
N VAL A 216 -17.39 -19.27 -1.61
CA VAL A 216 -18.38 -18.69 -2.51
C VAL A 216 -19.68 -18.37 -1.76
N SER A 217 -20.14 -19.27 -0.90
CA SER A 217 -21.34 -19.09 -0.08
C SER A 217 -21.17 -18.01 0.99
N LEU A 218 -20.11 -18.13 1.80
CA LEU A 218 -19.82 -17.24 2.92
C LEU A 218 -19.66 -15.78 2.48
N TYR A 219 -18.92 -15.57 1.37
CA TYR A 219 -18.62 -14.24 0.85
C TYR A 219 -19.55 -13.79 -0.27
N ARG A 220 -20.58 -14.58 -0.60
CA ARG A 220 -21.60 -14.24 -1.63
C ARG A 220 -20.97 -13.90 -2.99
N LEU A 221 -19.92 -14.63 -3.38
CA LEU A 221 -19.11 -14.28 -4.55
C LEU A 221 -19.89 -14.38 -5.87
N ASN A 222 -20.88 -15.28 -5.94
CA ASN A 222 -21.73 -15.47 -7.13
C ASN A 222 -22.97 -14.56 -7.17
N THR A 223 -23.27 -13.83 -6.11
CA THR A 223 -24.49 -13.00 -6.02
C THR A 223 -24.33 -11.66 -6.74
N SER A 224 -23.09 -11.29 -7.07
CA SER A 224 -22.73 -10.06 -7.78
C SER A 224 -23.09 -10.07 -9.28
N GLY A 225 -23.52 -11.21 -9.83
CA GLY A 225 -23.96 -11.32 -11.24
C GLY A 225 -25.47 -11.17 -11.46
N SER A 226 -26.31 -11.47 -10.47
CA SER A 226 -27.76 -11.59 -10.63
C SER A 226 -28.59 -10.57 -9.87
N GLN A 227 -28.00 -9.78 -8.97
CA GLN A 227 -28.66 -8.60 -8.37
C GLN A 227 -28.08 -7.26 -8.86
N SER A 228 -26.90 -7.27 -9.49
CA SER A 228 -26.25 -6.07 -10.02
C SER A 228 -26.83 -5.56 -11.34
N ALA A 229 -27.64 -6.37 -12.04
CA ALA A 229 -28.35 -5.91 -13.23
C ALA A 229 -29.45 -4.88 -12.93
N ALA A 230 -29.87 -4.74 -11.65
CA ALA A 230 -30.88 -3.76 -11.23
C ALA A 230 -30.30 -2.56 -10.47
N GLY A 231 -28.99 -2.53 -10.16
CA GLY A 231 -28.38 -1.46 -9.35
C GLY A 231 -26.96 -1.05 -9.72
N SER A 232 -26.31 -1.71 -10.69
CA SER A 232 -25.00 -1.31 -11.23
C SER A 232 -24.94 -1.35 -12.76
N ALA A 233 -26.05 -1.04 -13.45
CA ALA A 233 -25.86 -0.17 -14.60
C ALA A 233 -25.06 1.03 -14.07
N ARG A 234 -23.99 1.45 -14.73
CA ARG A 234 -23.45 2.81 -14.52
C ARG A 234 -24.68 3.70 -14.43
N SER A 235 -25.05 4.18 -13.24
CA SER A 235 -25.89 5.35 -13.22
C SER A 235 -25.03 6.34 -13.96
N GLU A 236 -25.50 6.76 -15.14
CA GLU A 236 -24.85 7.87 -15.82
C GLU A 236 -24.73 8.94 -14.75
N LEU A 237 -23.49 9.21 -14.33
CA LEU A 237 -23.23 10.28 -13.39
C LEU A 237 -23.87 11.48 -14.08
N GLY A 238 -24.98 11.95 -13.49
CA GLY A 238 -25.79 12.98 -14.10
C GLY A 238 -24.92 14.18 -14.48
N PRO A 239 -25.45 15.11 -15.28
CA PRO A 239 -24.69 16.27 -15.70
C PRO A 239 -23.98 16.93 -14.50
N LEU A 240 -22.70 17.27 -14.67
CA LEU A 240 -21.89 17.92 -13.63
C LEU A 240 -22.69 19.06 -12.98
N PRO A 241 -22.67 19.21 -11.64
CA PRO A 241 -23.30 20.34 -10.98
C PRO A 241 -22.88 21.65 -11.64
N ARG A 242 -23.81 22.59 -11.84
CA ARG A 242 -23.54 23.86 -12.54
C ARG A 242 -22.35 24.62 -11.94
N THR A 243 -22.14 24.50 -10.63
CA THR A 243 -21.00 25.08 -9.91
C THR A 243 -19.67 24.45 -10.32
N ALA A 244 -19.61 23.13 -10.49
CA ALA A 244 -18.43 22.43 -10.99
C ALA A 244 -18.14 22.80 -12.46
N VAL A 245 -19.17 22.90 -13.30
CA VAL A 245 -19.03 23.36 -14.70
C VAL A 245 -18.48 24.79 -14.75
N ALA A 246 -19.02 25.69 -13.95
CA ALA A 246 -18.55 27.08 -13.88
C ALA A 246 -17.09 27.18 -13.41
N LEU A 247 -16.70 26.38 -12.40
CA LEU A 247 -15.33 26.31 -11.91
C LEU A 247 -14.36 25.80 -13.00
N ILE A 248 -14.71 24.71 -13.68
CA ILE A 248 -13.88 24.15 -14.76
C ILE A 248 -13.75 25.16 -15.92
N ALA A 249 -14.84 25.82 -16.30
CA ALA A 249 -14.81 26.85 -17.34
C ALA A 249 -13.92 28.04 -16.96
N ALA A 250 -13.99 28.50 -15.69
CA ALA A 250 -13.14 29.57 -15.18
C ALA A 250 -11.65 29.18 -15.18
N LEU A 251 -11.33 27.95 -14.77
CA LEU A 251 -9.96 27.42 -14.81
C LEU A 251 -9.43 27.34 -16.24
N ALA A 252 -10.24 26.84 -17.18
CA ALA A 252 -9.87 26.78 -18.59
C ALA A 252 -9.63 28.18 -19.18
N ALA A 253 -10.51 29.14 -18.89
CA ALA A 253 -10.34 30.53 -19.32
C ALA A 253 -9.06 31.15 -18.74
N ALA A 254 -8.74 30.90 -17.46
CA ALA A 254 -7.51 31.39 -16.85
C ALA A 254 -6.26 30.84 -17.55
N TRP A 255 -6.21 29.54 -17.85
CA TRP A 255 -5.10 28.94 -18.59
C TRP A 255 -4.95 29.49 -20.01
N ILE A 256 -6.04 29.73 -20.72
CA ILE A 256 -6.02 30.37 -22.05
C ILE A 256 -5.44 31.78 -21.95
N LEU A 257 -5.87 32.58 -20.97
CA LEU A 257 -5.36 33.94 -20.77
C LEU A 257 -3.86 33.95 -20.44
N ILE A 258 -3.40 33.03 -19.58
CA ILE A 258 -1.97 32.85 -19.27
C ILE A 258 -1.18 32.50 -20.54
N GLY A 259 -1.69 31.56 -21.35
CA GLY A 259 -1.05 31.15 -22.61
C GLY A 259 -0.97 32.30 -23.63
N LEU A 260 -2.05 33.07 -23.81
CA LEU A 260 -2.08 34.24 -24.69
C LEU A 260 -1.10 35.33 -24.23
N TYR A 261 -1.02 35.56 -22.92
CA TYR A 261 -0.07 36.51 -22.35
C TYR A 261 1.38 36.08 -22.57
N ALA A 262 1.70 34.80 -22.34
CA ALA A 262 3.02 34.24 -22.60
C ALA A 262 3.41 34.31 -24.08
N LEU A 263 2.46 34.02 -24.99
CA LEU A 263 2.68 34.12 -26.44
C LEU A 263 2.94 35.57 -26.86
N LYS A 264 2.17 36.53 -26.32
CA LYS A 264 2.39 37.95 -26.59
C LYS A 264 3.79 38.40 -26.13
N GLN A 265 4.21 38.03 -24.91
CA GLN A 265 5.57 38.31 -24.44
C GLN A 265 6.65 37.70 -25.34
N ALA A 266 6.46 36.45 -25.81
CA ALA A 266 7.41 35.79 -26.70
C ALA A 266 7.53 36.49 -28.06
N LEU A 267 6.40 36.94 -28.63
CA LEU A 267 6.36 37.68 -29.89
C LEU A 267 7.02 39.06 -29.75
N ASP A 268 6.74 39.78 -28.66
CA ASP A 268 7.33 41.10 -28.39
C ASP A 268 8.85 41.02 -28.19
N LYS A 269 9.35 39.99 -27.47
CA LYS A 269 10.79 39.70 -27.34
C LYS A 269 11.44 39.36 -28.67
N LYS A 270 10.78 38.58 -29.54
CA LYS A 270 11.29 38.22 -30.88
C LYS A 270 11.33 39.43 -31.82
N LYS A 271 10.41 40.37 -31.64
CA LYS A 271 10.37 41.63 -32.39
C LYS A 271 11.49 42.59 -31.95
N HIS A 272 11.78 42.68 -30.66
CA HIS A 272 12.89 43.49 -30.14
C HIS A 272 14.27 42.94 -30.53
N ARG A 273 14.44 41.60 -30.55
CA ARG A 273 15.69 40.94 -30.94
C ARG A 273 16.01 40.99 -32.45
N LYS A 274 15.06 41.43 -33.29
CA LYS A 274 15.27 41.70 -34.73
C LYS A 274 15.67 43.16 -35.04
N ILE A 275 15.62 44.03 -34.04
CA ILE A 275 15.88 45.48 -34.17
C ILE A 275 17.25 45.85 -33.55
N THR A 276 17.98 44.86 -33.02
CA THR A 276 19.39 44.97 -32.60
C THR A 276 20.24 44.14 -33.56
#